data_AF-A0A1Q7QU00-F1
#
_entry.id   AF-A0A1Q7QU00-F1
#
_cell.length_a   1.000
_cell.length_b   1.000
_cell.length_c   1.000
_cell.angle_alpha   90.00
_cell.angle_beta   90.00
_cell.angle_gamma   90.00
#
_symmetry.space_group_name_H-M   'P 1'
#
loop_
_entity.id
_entity.type
_entity.pdbx_description
1 polymer ?
#
loop_
_entity_poly.entity_id
_entity_poly.type
_entity_poly.pdbx_seq_one_letter_code
_entity_poly.pdbx_strand_id
1 'polypeptide(L)'
;MRSALMNMAGPLMDSFSMSIFPAEQRGLVSALSNITFRLPNSLSTYFGGVILGLGLLQLPFFIASAFYITGLTAFYIFFVTTKRYAAQIASLS
;
A
#
# COMPACT_ATOMS: atom_id res chain seq x y z
N MET A 1 6.73 -14.57 14.75
CA MET A 1 5.51 -13.83 15.17
C MET A 1 5.24 -12.56 14.36
N ARG A 2 6.22 -11.70 14.04
CA ARG A 2 6.02 -10.52 13.14
C ARG A 2 5.48 -10.86 11.74
N SER A 3 6.01 -11.91 11.11
CA SER A 3 5.55 -12.35 9.78
C SER A 3 4.09 -12.82 9.78
N ALA A 4 3.63 -13.47 10.86
CA ALA A 4 2.23 -13.84 10.99
C ALA A 4 1.35 -12.58 10.96
N LEU A 5 1.61 -11.61 11.85
CA LEU A 5 0.85 -10.35 11.93
C LEU A 5 0.86 -9.55 10.63
N MET A 6 1.99 -9.50 9.91
CA MET A 6 2.06 -8.80 8.61
C MET A 6 1.35 -9.57 7.47
N ASN A 7 1.20 -10.89 7.58
CA ASN A 7 0.52 -11.72 6.58
C ASN A 7 -0.96 -12.03 6.93
N MET A 8 -1.45 -11.69 8.14
CA MET A 8 -2.86 -11.91 8.50
C MET A 8 -3.84 -10.96 7.80
N ALA A 9 -3.37 -9.81 7.31
CA ALA A 9 -4.21 -8.86 6.59
C ALA A 9 -4.69 -9.41 5.23
N GLY A 10 -3.88 -10.26 4.57
CA GLY A 10 -4.24 -10.88 3.29
C GLY A 10 -5.49 -11.76 3.38
N PRO A 11 -5.52 -12.80 4.22
CA PRO A 11 -6.68 -13.67 4.39
C PRO A 11 -7.97 -12.93 4.82
N LEU A 12 -7.83 -11.87 5.61
CA LEU A 12 -8.96 -11.05 6.03
C LEU A 12 -9.55 -10.26 4.84
N MET A 13 -8.68 -9.68 4.02
CA MET A 13 -9.06 -8.98 2.79
C MET A 13 -9.69 -9.93 1.77
N ASP A 14 -9.18 -11.15 1.65
CA ASP A 14 -9.74 -12.19 0.78
C ASP A 14 -11.15 -12.59 1.23
N SER A 15 -11.34 -12.82 2.53
CA SER A 15 -12.65 -13.17 3.11
C SER A 15 -13.68 -12.04 2.96
N PHE A 16 -13.24 -10.79 3.14
CA PHE A 16 -14.05 -9.60 2.89
C PHE A 16 -14.39 -9.46 1.40
N SER A 17 -13.44 -9.70 0.50
CA SER A 17 -13.68 -9.62 -0.95
C SER A 17 -14.70 -10.67 -1.42
N MET A 18 -14.70 -11.87 -0.81
CA MET A 18 -15.69 -12.90 -1.10
C MET A 18 -17.12 -12.49 -0.71
N SER A 19 -17.32 -11.66 0.32
CA SER A 19 -18.66 -11.23 0.74
C SER A 19 -19.22 -10.07 -0.09
N ILE A 20 -18.37 -9.30 -0.76
CA ILE A 20 -18.77 -8.06 -1.47
C ILE A 20 -18.81 -8.26 -2.98
N PHE A 21 -17.90 -9.07 -3.54
CA PHE A 21 -17.78 -9.23 -4.98
C PHE A 21 -18.50 -10.49 -5.50
N PRO A 22 -19.29 -10.37 -6.59
CA PRO A 22 -19.85 -11.51 -7.31
C PRO A 22 -18.76 -12.49 -7.75
N ALA A 23 -19.08 -13.78 -7.79
CA ALA A 23 -18.10 -14.84 -8.07
C ALA A 23 -17.36 -14.64 -9.41
N GLU A 24 -18.05 -14.10 -10.41
CA GLU A 24 -17.54 -13.83 -11.75
C GLU A 24 -16.44 -12.74 -11.75
N GLN A 25 -16.50 -11.82 -10.78
CA GLN A 25 -15.59 -10.68 -10.68
C GLN A 25 -14.40 -10.94 -9.74
N ARG A 26 -14.47 -11.98 -8.90
CA ARG A 26 -13.41 -12.32 -7.93
C ARG A 26 -12.07 -12.61 -8.62
N GLY A 27 -12.08 -13.17 -9.82
CA GLY A 27 -10.88 -13.39 -10.63
C GLY A 27 -10.19 -12.07 -11.01
N LEU A 28 -10.96 -11.07 -11.44
CA LEU A 28 -10.46 -9.73 -11.76
C LEU A 28 -9.96 -9.01 -10.50
N VAL A 29 -10.72 -9.06 -9.40
CA VAL A 29 -10.32 -8.45 -8.12
C VAL A 29 -9.02 -9.05 -7.62
N SER A 30 -8.88 -10.38 -7.67
CA SER A 30 -7.63 -11.07 -7.31
C SER A 30 -6.46 -10.65 -8.20
N ALA A 31 -6.68 -10.53 -9.52
CA ALA A 31 -5.64 -10.09 -10.45
C ALA A 31 -5.20 -8.65 -10.17
N LEU A 32 -6.14 -7.72 -9.95
CA LEU A 32 -5.84 -6.32 -9.64
C LEU A 32 -5.10 -6.17 -8.30
N SER A 33 -5.56 -6.88 -7.26
CA SER A 33 -4.86 -6.93 -5.97
C SER A 33 -3.43 -7.45 -6.15
N ASN A 34 -3.26 -8.54 -6.92
CA ASN A 34 -1.94 -9.11 -7.17
C ASN A 34 -1.03 -8.16 -7.96
N ILE A 35 -1.52 -7.50 -9.00
CA ILE A 35 -0.72 -6.53 -9.76
C ILE A 35 -0.31 -5.36 -8.87
N THR A 36 -1.23 -4.86 -8.05
CA THR A 36 -1.00 -3.74 -7.13
C THR A 36 0.17 -4.02 -6.18
N PHE A 37 0.29 -5.26 -5.69
CA PHE A 37 1.42 -5.62 -4.82
C PHE A 37 2.65 -6.07 -5.60
N ARG A 38 2.50 -6.92 -6.62
CA ARG A 38 3.64 -7.56 -7.29
C ARG A 38 4.38 -6.60 -8.21
N LEU A 39 3.68 -5.73 -8.92
CA LEU A 39 4.30 -4.85 -9.92
C LEU A 39 5.32 -3.89 -9.26
N PRO A 40 4.98 -3.17 -8.18
CA PRO A 40 5.95 -2.33 -7.48
C PRO A 40 7.09 -3.15 -6.84
N ASN A 41 6.78 -4.31 -6.26
CA ASN A 41 7.79 -5.17 -5.63
C ASN A 41 8.81 -5.70 -6.65
N SER A 42 8.35 -6.12 -7.83
CA SER A 42 9.22 -6.58 -8.92
C SER A 42 10.11 -5.45 -9.44
N LEU A 43 9.56 -4.25 -9.65
CA LEU A 43 10.35 -3.09 -10.05
C LEU A 43 11.38 -2.72 -8.99
N SER A 44 10.98 -2.67 -7.71
CA SER A 44 11.88 -2.42 -6.58
C SER A 44 13.04 -3.42 -6.53
N THR A 45 12.77 -4.70 -6.80
CA THR A 45 13.80 -5.74 -6.81
C THR A 45 14.78 -5.53 -7.96
N TYR A 46 14.29 -5.22 -9.16
CA TYR A 46 15.14 -4.94 -10.32
C TYR A 46 16.02 -3.71 -10.08
N PHE A 47 15.43 -2.57 -9.73
CA PHE A 47 16.19 -1.33 -9.48
C PHE A 47 17.12 -1.48 -8.28
N GLY A 48 16.69 -2.15 -7.22
CA GLY A 48 17.53 -2.47 -6.06
C GLY A 48 18.75 -3.29 -6.46
N GLY A 49 18.57 -4.32 -7.29
CA GLY A 49 19.68 -5.12 -7.83
C GLY A 49 20.67 -4.29 -8.66
N VAL A 50 20.17 -3.42 -9.53
CA VAL A 50 21.00 -2.50 -10.33
C VAL A 50 21.80 -1.54 -9.45
N ILE A 51 21.14 -0.87 -8.49
CA ILE A 51 21.77 0.10 -7.59
C ILE A 51 22.86 -0.56 -6.74
N LEU A 52 22.58 -1.75 -6.19
CA LEU A 52 23.54 -2.51 -5.41
C LEU A 52 24.70 -3.03 -6.27
N GLY A 53 24.41 -3.46 -7.51
CA GLY A 53 25.43 -3.87 -8.48
C GLY A 53 26.40 -2.75 -8.88
N LEU A 54 25.96 -1.50 -8.81
CA LEU A 54 26.81 -0.31 -9.00
C LEU A 54 27.63 0.07 -7.74
N GLY A 55 27.52 -0.69 -6.65
CA GLY A 55 28.22 -0.42 -5.39
C GLY A 55 27.58 0.68 -4.53
N LEU A 56 26.41 1.20 -4.91
CA LEU A 56 25.72 2.29 -4.23
C LEU A 56 24.88 1.80 -3.05
N LEU A 57 25.53 1.21 -2.05
CA LEU A 57 24.85 0.50 -0.95
C LEU A 57 23.97 1.40 -0.05
N GLN A 58 24.23 2.70 -0.01
CA GLN A 58 23.47 3.65 0.81
C GLN A 58 22.20 4.17 0.12
N LEU A 59 22.19 4.16 -1.22
CA LEU A 59 21.13 4.77 -2.03
C LEU A 59 19.74 4.13 -1.78
N PRO A 60 19.59 2.80 -1.64
CA PRO A 60 18.30 2.18 -1.34
C PRO A 60 17.68 2.69 -0.04
N PHE A 61 18.49 2.99 0.97
CA PHE A 61 18.00 3.50 2.26
C PHE A 61 17.44 4.91 2.11
N PHE A 62 18.12 5.80 1.39
CA PHE A 62 17.63 7.15 1.13
C PHE A 62 16.35 7.15 0.30
N ILE A 63 16.28 6.30 -0.73
CA ILE A 63 15.08 6.13 -1.56
C ILE A 63 13.92 5.63 -0.70
N ALA A 64 14.14 4.61 0.14
CA ALA A 64 13.12 4.09 1.04
C ALA A 64 12.64 5.18 2.02
N SER A 65 13.54 5.94 2.63
CA SER A 65 13.20 7.04 3.52
C SER A 65 12.34 8.10 2.81
N ALA A 66 12.66 8.46 1.56
CA ALA A 66 11.85 9.39 0.77
C ALA A 66 10.43 8.86 0.52
N PHE A 67 10.28 7.58 0.17
CA PHE A 67 8.96 6.95 0.03
C PHE A 67 8.18 6.94 1.34
N TYR A 68 8.83 6.64 2.47
CA TYR A 68 8.18 6.65 3.78
C TYR A 68 7.71 8.05 4.19
N ILE A 69 8.54 9.07 4.01
CA ILE A 69 8.17 10.47 4.32
C ILE A 69 7.01 10.91 3.43
N THR A 70 7.06 10.58 2.13
CA THR A 70 6.00 10.92 1.18
C THR A 70 4.69 10.25 1.56
N GLY A 71 4.72 8.95 1.85
CA GLY A 71 3.55 8.18 2.28
C GLY A 71 2.95 8.68 3.59
N LEU A 72 3.80 8.98 4.58
CA LEU A 72 3.38 9.54 5.86
C LEU A 72 2.72 10.92 5.68
N THR A 73 3.31 11.78 4.86
CA THR A 73 2.80 13.12 4.58
C THR A 73 1.45 13.03 3.86
N ALA A 74 1.35 12.19 2.83
CA ALA A 74 0.09 11.95 2.11
C ALA A 74 -1.00 11.40 3.04
N PHE A 75 -0.65 10.42 3.89
CA PHE A 75 -1.57 9.86 4.88
C PHE A 75 -2.04 10.92 5.89
N TYR A 76 -1.12 11.75 6.40
CA TYR A 76 -1.45 12.84 7.31
C TYR A 76 -2.39 13.86 6.66
N ILE A 77 -2.09 14.30 5.43
CA ILE A 77 -2.93 15.23 4.68
C ILE A 77 -4.31 14.63 4.46
N PHE A 78 -4.40 13.37 4.03
CA PHE A 78 -5.66 12.68 3.81
C PHE A 78 -6.50 12.67 5.09
N PHE A 79 -5.91 12.25 6.22
CA PHE A 79 -6.63 12.15 7.48
C PHE A 79 -7.10 13.51 8.03
N VAL A 80 -6.24 14.53 7.96
CA VAL A 80 -6.61 15.91 8.37
C VAL A 80 -7.72 16.45 7.49
N THR A 81 -7.63 16.22 6.18
CA THR A 81 -8.63 16.64 5.21
C THR A 81 -9.97 15.99 5.52
N THR A 82 -10.01 14.66 5.70
CA THR A 82 -11.22 13.93 6.06
C THR A 82 -11.84 14.43 7.38
N LYS A 83 -11.03 14.70 8.41
CA LYS A 83 -11.52 15.27 9.68
C LYS A 83 -12.14 16.66 9.49
N ARG A 84 -11.53 17.52 8.68
CA ARG A 84 -12.04 18.86 8.38
C ARG A 84 -13.38 18.79 7.65
N TYR A 85 -13.51 17.91 6.66
CA TYR A 85 -14.78 17.68 5.96
C TYR A 85 -15.88 17.21 6.92
N ALA A 86 -15.57 16.26 7.81
CA ALA A 86 -16.55 15.78 8.80
C ALA A 86 -17.01 16.89 9.76
N ALA A 87 -16.09 17.75 10.22
CA ALA A 87 -16.41 18.88 11.09
C ALA A 87 -17.27 19.94 10.38
N GLN A 88 -17.04 20.19 9.08
CA GLN A 88 -17.86 21.11 8.30
C GLN A 88 -19.31 20.61 8.14
N ILE A 89 -19.51 19.32 7.90
CA ILE A 89 -20.86 18.74 7.78
C ILE A 89 -21.62 18.85 9.11
N ALA A 90 -20.96 18.57 10.24
CA ALA A 90 -21.58 18.68 11.57
C ALA A 90 -21.92 20.12 11.97
N SER A 91 -21.28 21.13 11.37
CA SER A 91 -21.63 22.55 11.60
C SER A 91 -22.80 23.05 10.76
N LEU A 92 -23.27 22.25 9.79
CA LEU A 92 -24.38 22.56 8.89
C LEU A 92 -25.68 21.81 9.26
N SER A 93 -25.63 20.93 10.27
CA SER A 93 -26.76 20.19 10.86
C SER A 93 -27.19 20.79 12.19
#